data_AF-G7NQP3-F1
#
_entry.id   AF-G7NQP3-F1
#
_cell.length_a   1.000
_cell.length_b   1.000
_cell.length_c   1.000
_cell.angle_alpha   90.00
_cell.angle_beta   90.00
_cell.angle_gamma   90.00
#
_symmetry.space_group_name_H-M   'P 1'
#
loop_
_entity.id
_entity.type
_entity.pdbx_description
1 polymer ?
#
loop_
_entity_poly.entity_id
_entity_poly.type
_entity_poly.pdbx_seq_one_letter_code
_entity_poly.pdbx_strand_id
1 'polypeptide(L)'
;MKLLLFLVFQMAILALFFYMNSHNISSLSMKAQPKRMHVHVLVLSSWRSGSSFVGQLFGQHPDVFYLMEPAWHVWMTFKQSTAWTLHMAVRDLIRAVFLCDMSVFDAYMEPGPRRQSSLFQWENSRALCSAPACDIIPREEIIPQAHCRLLCSQQPFEVVEKACHSYSHVVLKEVRFFNLQSLYPLLKDPSLNLHIVHLVRDPRAVFRSRERTKGDLMIDSRIVMGQHEHKLKEEDQPYYVMQVICQSHLEIYKTIQSLPKALQERYLLVRYEDLVRAPVAQTSRMYEFVGLEFLPHLQTWVHNITRGKGMGDHAFQTNARDALNVSQAWRWSLPYEKVSRLQKACGDAMNLLGYRHVRSEQEQRNLLLDLLSTWTVPEQNH
;
A
#
# COMPACT_ATOMS: atom_id res chain seq x y z
N MET A 1 -41.17 65.86 21.62
CA MET A 1 -39.69 65.96 21.55
C MET A 1 -38.96 64.76 22.17
N LYS A 2 -39.32 64.30 23.40
CA LYS A 2 -38.64 63.16 24.07
C LYS A 2 -38.79 61.80 23.36
N LEU A 3 -39.95 61.50 22.76
CA LEU A 3 -40.20 60.23 22.05
C LEU A 3 -39.42 60.11 20.73
N LEU A 4 -39.23 61.24 20.04
CA LEU A 4 -38.48 61.30 18.78
C LEU A 4 -36.99 61.02 19.00
N LEU A 5 -36.43 61.59 20.09
CA LEU A 5 -35.04 61.35 20.51
C LEU A 5 -34.80 59.89 20.88
N PHE A 6 -35.76 59.23 21.53
CA PHE A 6 -35.65 57.81 21.86
C PHE A 6 -35.64 56.90 20.62
N LEU A 7 -36.50 57.19 19.63
CA LEU A 7 -36.53 56.45 18.37
C LEU A 7 -35.26 56.63 17.55
N VAL A 8 -34.71 57.84 17.49
CA VAL A 8 -33.43 58.11 16.79
C VAL A 8 -32.28 57.36 17.46
N PHE A 9 -32.26 57.28 18.79
CA PHE A 9 -31.24 56.53 19.52
C PHE A 9 -31.32 55.03 19.27
N GLN A 10 -32.52 54.44 19.22
CA GLN A 10 -32.69 53.03 18.90
C GLN A 10 -32.27 52.69 17.45
N MET A 11 -32.58 53.57 16.50
CA MET A 11 -32.17 53.40 15.11
C MET A 11 -30.64 53.51 14.95
N ALA A 12 -29.99 54.40 15.71
CA ALA A 12 -28.53 54.53 15.72
C ALA A 12 -27.85 53.27 16.28
N ILE A 13 -28.39 52.67 17.35
CA ILE A 13 -27.88 51.43 17.92
C ILE A 13 -28.03 50.26 16.94
N LEU A 14 -29.19 50.15 16.28
CA LEU A 14 -29.43 49.12 15.26
C LEU A 14 -28.48 49.29 14.07
N ALA A 15 -28.26 50.52 13.60
CA ALA A 15 -27.32 50.81 12.53
C ALA A 15 -25.87 50.47 12.93
N LEU A 16 -25.46 50.78 14.17
CA LEU A 16 -24.15 50.39 14.71
C LEU A 16 -23.99 48.88 14.82
N PHE A 17 -25.04 48.17 15.25
CA PHE A 17 -25.05 46.71 15.34
C PHE A 17 -24.89 46.06 13.95
N PHE A 18 -25.63 46.55 12.94
CA PHE A 18 -25.49 46.09 11.56
C PHE A 18 -24.13 46.47 10.96
N TYR A 19 -23.61 47.66 11.24
CA TYR A 19 -22.30 48.09 10.77
C TYR A 19 -21.18 47.24 11.38
N MET A 20 -21.21 46.97 12.68
CA MET A 20 -20.25 46.09 13.35
C MET A 20 -20.34 44.63 12.89
N ASN A 21 -21.55 44.10 12.65
CA ASN A 21 -21.70 42.77 12.06
C ASN A 21 -21.22 42.72 10.60
N SER A 22 -21.42 43.78 9.81
CA SER A 22 -20.94 43.84 8.42
C SER A 22 -19.40 43.90 8.32
N HIS A 23 -18.74 44.54 9.29
CA HIS A 23 -17.27 44.55 9.43
C HIS A 23 -16.71 43.22 9.95
N ASN A 24 -17.44 42.49 10.81
CA ASN A 24 -17.06 41.14 11.24
C ASN A 24 -17.26 40.07 10.13
N ILE A 25 -18.24 40.26 9.24
CA ILE A 25 -18.47 39.34 8.11
C ILE A 25 -17.45 39.59 6.98
N SER A 26 -17.01 40.83 6.79
CA SER A 26 -15.98 41.17 5.79
C SER A 26 -14.55 40.84 6.25
N SER A 27 -14.30 40.70 7.56
CA SER A 27 -13.02 40.18 8.09
C SER A 27 -12.92 38.65 8.07
N LEU A 28 -14.03 37.93 7.85
CA LEU A 28 -14.04 36.49 7.59
C LEU A 28 -13.94 36.17 6.08
N SER A 29 -13.11 36.92 5.35
CA SER A 29 -12.54 36.39 4.12
C SER A 29 -11.61 35.25 4.53
N MET A 30 -12.14 34.03 4.55
CA MET A 30 -11.32 32.83 4.59
C MET A 30 -10.36 32.92 3.41
N LYS A 31 -9.11 33.32 3.68
CA LYS A 31 -8.00 33.02 2.78
C LYS A 31 -8.12 31.53 2.52
N ALA A 32 -8.51 31.16 1.29
CA ALA A 32 -8.46 29.78 0.86
C ALA A 32 -7.02 29.34 1.05
N GLN A 33 -6.77 28.58 2.11
CA GLN A 33 -5.52 27.87 2.29
C GLN A 33 -5.31 27.11 0.98
N PRO A 34 -4.14 27.23 0.31
CA PRO A 34 -3.89 26.49 -0.91
C PRO A 34 -4.23 25.02 -0.62
N LYS A 35 -5.17 24.46 -1.38
CA LYS A 35 -5.67 23.10 -1.20
C LYS A 35 -4.44 22.19 -1.20
N ARG A 36 -4.02 21.72 -0.03
CA ARG A 36 -2.75 21.00 0.14
C ARG A 36 -2.88 19.73 -0.70
N MET A 37 -2.15 19.67 -1.81
CA MET A 37 -2.28 18.57 -2.76
C MET A 37 -1.83 17.28 -2.06
N HIS A 38 -2.68 16.26 -2.05
CA HIS A 38 -2.36 14.98 -1.41
C HIS A 38 -1.08 14.39 -2.02
N VAL A 39 -0.24 13.79 -1.17
CA VAL A 39 0.82 12.89 -1.63
C VAL A 39 0.18 11.52 -1.84
N HIS A 40 0.36 10.95 -3.02
CA HIS A 40 -0.21 9.65 -3.36
C HIS A 40 0.91 8.62 -3.35
N VAL A 41 0.71 7.50 -2.67
CA VAL A 41 1.73 6.45 -2.58
C VAL A 41 1.13 5.12 -3.02
N LEU A 42 1.75 4.48 -4.00
CA LEU A 42 1.47 3.11 -4.37
C LEU A 42 2.52 2.18 -3.75
N VAL A 43 2.12 1.37 -2.78
CA VAL A 43 2.92 0.23 -2.31
C VAL A 43 2.72 -0.91 -3.31
N LEU A 44 3.64 -1.01 -4.25
CA LEU A 44 3.62 -1.98 -5.34
C LEU A 44 4.39 -3.24 -4.94
N SER A 45 3.81 -4.43 -5.15
CA SER A 45 4.46 -5.70 -4.82
C SER A 45 3.82 -6.86 -5.57
N SER A 46 4.24 -8.08 -5.26
CA SER A 46 3.49 -9.33 -5.51
C SER A 46 3.01 -9.95 -4.18
N TRP A 47 2.07 -10.90 -4.23
CA TRP A 47 1.62 -11.64 -3.04
C TRP A 47 2.76 -12.38 -2.36
N ARG A 48 2.67 -12.46 -1.03
CA ARG A 48 3.63 -13.13 -0.15
C ARG A 48 5.02 -12.47 -0.08
N SER A 49 5.19 -11.30 -0.67
CA SER A 49 6.44 -10.52 -0.61
C SER A 49 6.56 -9.63 0.64
N GLY A 50 5.57 -9.68 1.55
CA GLY A 50 5.59 -8.88 2.78
C GLY A 50 4.88 -7.52 2.67
N SER A 51 4.17 -7.27 1.56
CA SER A 51 3.50 -5.99 1.31
C SER A 51 2.43 -5.64 2.32
N SER A 52 1.77 -6.62 2.98
CA SER A 52 0.84 -6.31 4.07
C SER A 52 1.54 -5.66 5.25
N PHE A 53 2.77 -6.09 5.58
CA PHE A 53 3.58 -5.44 6.61
C PHE A 53 3.95 -4.02 6.19
N VAL A 54 4.46 -3.81 4.97
CA VAL A 54 4.79 -2.47 4.46
C VAL A 54 3.55 -1.56 4.41
N GLY A 55 2.40 -2.08 3.98
CA GLY A 55 1.14 -1.35 4.00
C GLY A 55 0.74 -0.92 5.42
N GLN A 56 1.01 -1.75 6.44
CA GLN A 56 0.80 -1.36 7.84
C GLN A 56 1.81 -0.34 8.35
N LEU A 57 3.04 -0.28 7.84
CA LEU A 57 3.96 0.80 8.18
C LEU A 57 3.30 2.15 7.88
N PHE A 58 2.79 2.34 6.66
CA PHE A 58 2.05 3.54 6.31
C PHE A 58 0.68 3.65 7.00
N GLY A 59 -0.06 2.56 7.06
CA GLY A 59 -1.46 2.56 7.54
C GLY A 59 -1.62 2.94 9.01
N GLN A 60 -0.56 2.87 9.82
CA GLN A 60 -0.59 3.30 11.22
C GLN A 60 -0.25 4.79 11.43
N HIS A 61 0.12 5.53 10.37
CA HIS A 61 0.55 6.93 10.48
C HIS A 61 -0.63 7.93 10.63
N PRO A 62 -0.55 8.97 11.51
CA PRO A 62 -1.56 10.01 11.74
C PRO A 62 -2.13 10.66 10.48
N ASP A 63 -1.26 10.86 9.50
CA ASP A 63 -1.55 11.63 8.30
C ASP A 63 -1.85 10.80 7.04
N VAL A 64 -2.05 9.49 7.19
CA VAL A 64 -2.26 8.56 6.07
C VAL A 64 -3.69 8.02 6.04
N PHE A 65 -4.35 8.19 4.90
CA PHE A 65 -5.48 7.37 4.48
C PHE A 65 -4.95 6.16 3.71
N TYR A 66 -5.11 4.95 4.26
CA TYR A 66 -4.60 3.72 3.66
C TYR A 66 -5.74 2.84 3.14
N LEU A 67 -5.60 2.19 1.99
CA LEU A 67 -6.44 1.07 1.59
C LEU A 67 -5.61 -0.12 1.11
N MET A 68 -6.03 -1.30 1.53
CA MET A 68 -5.40 -2.55 1.14
C MET A 68 -6.11 -3.13 -0.10
N GLU A 69 -5.39 -3.23 -1.21
CA GLU A 69 -5.83 -3.86 -2.46
C GLU A 69 -7.23 -3.40 -2.92
N PRO A 70 -7.53 -2.09 -3.03
CA PRO A 70 -8.83 -1.63 -3.54
C PRO A 70 -9.18 -2.23 -4.91
N ALA A 71 -8.20 -2.51 -5.77
CA ALA A 71 -8.45 -3.14 -7.07
C ALA A 71 -8.94 -4.59 -6.95
N TRP A 72 -8.85 -5.23 -5.76
CA TRP A 72 -9.38 -6.58 -5.49
C TRP A 72 -10.80 -6.75 -6.02
N HIS A 73 -11.63 -5.72 -5.92
CA HIS A 73 -13.00 -5.73 -6.42
C HIS A 73 -13.07 -6.01 -7.92
N VAL A 74 -12.26 -5.34 -8.75
CA VAL A 74 -12.19 -5.59 -10.21
C VAL A 74 -11.85 -7.05 -10.49
N TRP A 75 -10.86 -7.59 -9.78
CA TRP A 75 -10.39 -8.96 -9.98
C TRP A 75 -11.42 -10.00 -9.58
N MET A 76 -12.19 -9.72 -8.53
CA MET A 76 -13.21 -10.64 -8.03
C MET A 76 -14.53 -10.54 -8.79
N THR A 77 -14.83 -9.41 -9.44
CA THR A 77 -15.91 -9.32 -10.43
C THR A 77 -15.57 -10.14 -11.67
N PHE A 78 -14.32 -10.06 -12.14
CA PHE A 78 -13.88 -10.66 -13.42
C PHE A 78 -12.85 -11.79 -13.25
N LYS A 79 -13.18 -12.79 -12.41
CA LYS A 79 -12.25 -13.89 -12.02
C LYS A 79 -11.69 -14.73 -13.16
N GLN A 80 -12.35 -14.73 -14.32
CA GLN A 80 -11.93 -15.47 -15.51
C GLN A 80 -11.03 -14.66 -16.45
N SER A 81 -10.82 -13.38 -16.14
CA SER A 81 -9.97 -12.48 -16.92
C SER A 81 -8.51 -12.54 -16.46
N THR A 82 -7.64 -11.81 -17.16
CA THR A 82 -6.20 -11.77 -16.86
C THR A 82 -5.78 -10.39 -16.39
N ALA A 83 -4.60 -10.31 -15.75
CA ALA A 83 -4.08 -9.00 -15.33
C ALA A 83 -3.79 -8.03 -16.48
N TRP A 84 -3.56 -8.55 -17.68
CA TRP A 84 -3.30 -7.78 -18.89
C TRP A 84 -4.60 -7.21 -19.45
N THR A 85 -5.68 -7.99 -19.43
CA THR A 85 -7.00 -7.54 -19.92
C THR A 85 -7.60 -6.47 -19.02
N LEU A 86 -7.48 -6.62 -17.70
CA LEU A 86 -8.12 -5.72 -16.74
C LEU A 86 -7.27 -4.49 -16.37
N HIS A 87 -6.10 -4.33 -16.98
CA HIS A 87 -5.14 -3.31 -16.58
C HIS A 87 -5.68 -1.86 -16.62
N MET A 88 -6.58 -1.55 -17.56
CA MET A 88 -7.21 -0.23 -17.67
C MET A 88 -8.24 -0.02 -16.56
N ALA A 89 -9.14 -0.99 -16.36
CA ALA A 89 -10.13 -0.94 -15.27
C ALA A 89 -9.45 -0.77 -13.90
N VAL A 90 -8.37 -1.50 -13.67
CA VAL A 90 -7.58 -1.41 -12.44
C VAL A 90 -6.89 -0.06 -12.31
N ARG A 91 -6.26 0.44 -13.38
CA ARG A 91 -5.65 1.78 -13.39
C ARG A 91 -6.68 2.87 -13.08
N ASP A 92 -7.86 2.80 -13.71
CA ASP A 92 -8.90 3.81 -13.58
C ASP A 92 -9.53 3.78 -12.17
N LEU A 93 -9.73 2.59 -11.59
CA LEU A 93 -10.11 2.44 -10.19
C LEU A 93 -9.07 3.04 -9.25
N ILE A 94 -7.79 2.68 -9.41
CA ILE A 94 -6.72 3.19 -8.56
C ILE A 94 -6.60 4.71 -8.66
N ARG A 95 -6.75 5.27 -9.86
CA ARG A 95 -6.78 6.72 -10.07
C ARG A 95 -7.92 7.38 -9.31
N ALA A 96 -9.15 6.86 -9.44
CA ALA A 96 -10.32 7.41 -8.76
C ALA A 96 -10.16 7.35 -7.24
N VAL A 97 -9.72 6.21 -6.70
CA VAL A 97 -9.49 6.05 -5.26
C VAL A 97 -8.38 6.98 -4.75
N PHE A 98 -7.31 7.20 -5.52
CA PHE A 98 -6.29 8.19 -5.15
C PHE A 98 -6.86 9.60 -5.03
N LEU A 99 -7.83 9.96 -5.88
CA LEU A 99 -8.56 11.22 -5.83
C LEU A 99 -9.72 11.22 -4.82
N CYS A 100 -9.80 10.19 -3.98
CA CYS A 100 -10.87 9.97 -3.00
C CYS A 100 -12.27 9.86 -3.62
N ASP A 101 -12.39 9.36 -4.85
CA ASP A 101 -13.67 9.03 -5.47
C ASP A 101 -13.97 7.54 -5.27
N MET A 102 -14.90 7.24 -4.36
CA MET A 102 -15.30 5.87 -4.03
C MET A 102 -16.50 5.40 -4.86
N SER A 103 -17.11 6.26 -5.68
CA SER A 103 -18.19 5.88 -6.60
C SER A 103 -17.71 4.89 -7.67
N VAL A 104 -16.40 4.88 -7.98
CA VAL A 104 -15.78 3.94 -8.93
C VAL A 104 -16.03 2.47 -8.58
N PHE A 105 -16.26 2.16 -7.29
CA PHE A 105 -16.57 0.81 -6.86
C PHE A 105 -17.95 0.31 -7.30
N ASP A 106 -18.86 1.21 -7.69
CA ASP A 106 -20.20 0.83 -8.17
C ASP A 106 -20.17 -0.02 -9.43
N ALA A 107 -19.12 0.10 -10.24
CA ALA A 107 -18.92 -0.75 -11.40
C ALA A 107 -18.55 -2.21 -11.06
N TYR A 108 -18.12 -2.48 -9.82
CA TYR A 108 -17.50 -3.75 -9.42
C TYR A 108 -18.12 -4.41 -8.19
N MET A 109 -19.13 -3.78 -7.57
CA MET A 109 -19.81 -4.31 -6.39
C MET A 109 -21.32 -4.39 -6.63
N GLU A 110 -21.96 -5.41 -6.07
CA GLU A 110 -23.41 -5.63 -6.18
C GLU A 110 -24.24 -4.38 -5.78
N PRO A 111 -25.37 -4.09 -6.45
CA PRO A 111 -26.19 -2.93 -6.12
C PRO A 111 -26.65 -2.93 -4.65
N GLY A 112 -26.60 -1.76 -4.01
CA GLY A 112 -27.05 -1.60 -2.62
C GLY A 112 -26.28 -0.52 -1.86
N PRO A 113 -26.66 -0.25 -0.59
CA PRO A 113 -25.99 0.75 0.22
C PRO A 113 -24.52 0.35 0.43
N ARG A 114 -23.61 1.24 0.05
CA ARG A 114 -22.18 1.08 0.28
C ARG A 114 -21.84 1.36 1.73
N ARG A 115 -21.06 0.46 2.32
CA ARG A 115 -20.56 0.61 3.68
C ARG A 115 -19.05 0.44 3.63
N GLN A 116 -18.31 1.03 4.56
CA GLN A 116 -16.86 0.88 4.60
C GLN A 116 -16.45 -0.59 4.69
N SER A 117 -17.30 -1.45 5.28
CA SER A 117 -17.08 -2.91 5.28
C SER A 117 -17.14 -3.60 3.92
N SER A 118 -17.66 -2.93 2.89
CA SER A 118 -17.62 -3.39 1.50
C SER A 118 -16.22 -3.29 0.91
N LEU A 119 -15.35 -2.44 1.43
CA LEU A 119 -13.96 -2.34 0.99
C LEU A 119 -13.16 -3.55 1.50
N PHE A 120 -12.34 -4.12 0.63
CA PHE A 120 -11.53 -5.28 0.98
C PHE A 120 -10.55 -4.89 2.10
N GLN A 121 -10.53 -5.67 3.19
CA GLN A 121 -9.56 -5.51 4.29
C GLN A 121 -9.56 -4.09 4.91
N TRP A 122 -10.70 -3.40 4.87
CA TRP A 122 -10.87 -2.00 5.30
C TRP A 122 -10.40 -1.74 6.74
N GLU A 123 -10.53 -2.70 7.65
CA GLU A 123 -10.14 -2.60 9.06
C GLU A 123 -8.63 -2.46 9.28
N ASN A 124 -7.83 -2.68 8.22
CA ASN A 124 -6.40 -2.39 8.23
C ASN A 124 -6.09 -0.89 8.05
N SER A 125 -7.10 -0.09 7.70
CA SER A 125 -6.98 1.36 7.51
C SER A 125 -7.29 2.10 8.79
N ARG A 126 -6.29 2.79 9.33
CA ARG A 126 -6.50 3.59 10.53
C ARG A 126 -7.43 4.76 10.35
N ALA A 127 -7.41 5.33 9.16
CA ALA A 127 -8.32 6.39 8.77
C ALA A 127 -9.79 5.98 8.78
N LEU A 128 -10.10 4.68 8.64
CA LEU A 128 -11.47 4.14 8.69
C LEU A 128 -11.90 3.68 10.10
N CYS A 129 -10.97 3.74 11.04
CA CYS A 129 -11.17 3.35 12.44
C CYS A 129 -11.02 4.54 13.41
N SER A 130 -10.75 5.74 12.89
CA SER A 130 -10.60 6.99 13.63
C SER A 130 -11.42 8.11 12.99
N ALA A 131 -11.63 9.22 13.69
CA ALA A 131 -12.37 10.36 13.14
C ALA A 131 -11.70 10.89 11.86
N PRO A 132 -12.46 11.28 10.80
CA PRO A 132 -13.91 11.50 10.81
C PRO A 132 -14.73 10.26 10.45
N ALA A 133 -14.11 9.12 10.12
CA ALA A 133 -14.85 7.92 9.75
C ALA A 133 -15.51 7.27 10.97
N CYS A 134 -14.76 7.12 12.05
CA CYS A 134 -15.23 6.44 13.24
C CYS A 134 -14.60 7.04 14.51
N ASP A 135 -15.40 7.64 15.39
CA ASP A 135 -14.89 8.37 16.56
C ASP A 135 -14.71 7.47 17.80
N ILE A 136 -14.05 6.33 17.62
CA ILE A 136 -13.85 5.32 18.67
C ILE A 136 -12.39 5.22 19.11
N ILE A 137 -11.45 5.42 18.18
CA ILE A 137 -10.01 5.27 18.43
C ILE A 137 -9.35 6.63 18.20
N PRO A 138 -8.60 7.17 19.16
CA PRO A 138 -7.82 8.40 18.98
C PRO A 138 -6.89 8.30 17.78
N ARG A 139 -6.66 9.43 17.11
CA ARG A 139 -5.88 9.49 15.87
C ARG A 139 -4.42 9.11 16.06
N GLU A 140 -3.90 9.09 17.27
CA GLU A 140 -2.47 8.86 17.56
C GLU A 140 -2.19 7.42 18.04
N GLU A 141 -3.23 6.60 18.25
CA GLU A 141 -3.08 5.25 18.77
C GLU A 141 -2.95 4.19 17.66
N ILE A 142 -2.23 3.10 17.98
CA ILE A 142 -2.14 1.91 17.12
C ILE A 142 -3.44 1.11 17.23
N ILE A 143 -4.02 0.73 16.10
CA ILE A 143 -5.36 0.11 16.09
C ILE A 143 -5.35 -1.38 16.45
N PRO A 144 -6.24 -1.80 17.37
CA PRO A 144 -6.72 -3.17 17.43
C PRO A 144 -7.76 -3.43 16.32
N GLN A 145 -7.36 -4.12 15.24
CA GLN A 145 -8.21 -4.34 14.05
C GLN A 145 -9.57 -4.98 14.39
N ALA A 146 -9.61 -5.87 15.39
CA ALA A 146 -10.81 -6.56 15.83
C ALA A 146 -11.89 -5.58 16.35
N HIS A 147 -11.48 -4.55 17.10
CA HIS A 147 -12.42 -3.54 17.62
C HIS A 147 -12.96 -2.66 16.50
N CYS A 148 -12.07 -2.24 15.58
CA CYS A 148 -12.48 -1.47 14.43
C CYS A 148 -13.54 -2.22 13.60
N ARG A 149 -13.29 -3.51 13.30
CA ARG A 149 -14.23 -4.34 12.53
C ARG A 149 -15.62 -4.41 13.18
N LEU A 150 -15.67 -4.51 14.50
CA LEU A 150 -16.93 -4.61 15.24
C LEU A 150 -17.70 -3.26 15.27
N LEU A 151 -16.99 -2.15 15.51
CA LEU A 151 -17.62 -0.88 15.88
C LEU A 151 -17.79 0.09 14.71
N CYS A 152 -16.95 0.00 13.68
CA CYS A 152 -16.90 1.01 12.62
C CYS A 152 -17.53 0.54 11.29
N SER A 153 -17.86 -0.74 11.13
CA SER A 153 -18.19 -1.36 9.82
C SER A 153 -19.27 -0.68 8.95
N GLN A 154 -20.17 0.09 9.54
CA GLN A 154 -21.40 0.53 8.89
C GLN A 154 -21.35 1.93 8.25
N GLN A 155 -20.22 2.63 8.31
CA GLN A 155 -20.12 3.99 7.76
C GLN A 155 -20.30 4.00 6.23
N PRO A 156 -21.03 4.97 5.67
CA PRO A 156 -21.27 5.01 4.23
C PRO A 156 -20.05 5.57 3.46
N PHE A 157 -20.01 5.40 2.14
CA PHE A 157 -18.84 5.80 1.34
C PHE A 157 -18.59 7.31 1.34
N GLU A 158 -19.61 8.15 1.49
CA GLU A 158 -19.45 9.60 1.64
C GLU A 158 -18.58 9.95 2.87
N VAL A 159 -18.68 9.15 3.93
CA VAL A 159 -17.83 9.28 5.12
C VAL A 159 -16.40 8.79 4.86
N VAL A 160 -16.25 7.73 4.07
CA VAL A 160 -14.93 7.23 3.60
C VAL A 160 -14.21 8.28 2.76
N GLU A 161 -14.92 8.93 1.83
CA GLU A 161 -14.40 10.01 0.98
C GLU A 161 -14.01 11.23 1.82
N LYS A 162 -14.88 11.64 2.75
CA LYS A 162 -14.58 12.71 3.70
C LYS A 162 -13.35 12.39 4.56
N ALA A 163 -13.20 11.14 4.99
CA ALA A 163 -12.00 10.70 5.70
C ALA A 163 -10.79 10.84 4.79
N CYS A 164 -10.81 10.25 3.58
CA CYS A 164 -9.72 10.32 2.61
C CYS A 164 -9.23 11.75 2.35
N HIS A 165 -10.15 12.69 2.09
CA HIS A 165 -9.83 14.10 1.88
C HIS A 165 -9.25 14.82 3.11
N SER A 166 -9.42 14.28 4.32
CA SER A 166 -8.92 14.88 5.56
C SER A 166 -7.46 14.54 5.88
N TYR A 167 -6.88 13.54 5.22
CA TYR A 167 -5.48 13.13 5.41
C TYR A 167 -4.57 13.75 4.34
N SER A 168 -3.30 13.98 4.65
CA SER A 168 -2.37 14.58 3.68
C SER A 168 -1.80 13.55 2.69
N HIS A 169 -1.83 12.26 3.04
CA HIS A 169 -1.33 11.17 2.22
C HIS A 169 -2.43 10.14 1.93
N VAL A 170 -2.51 9.70 0.68
CA VAL A 170 -3.37 8.58 0.25
C VAL A 170 -2.48 7.43 -0.20
N VAL A 171 -2.51 6.32 0.53
CA VAL A 171 -1.61 5.18 0.34
C VAL A 171 -2.40 3.95 -0.05
N LEU A 172 -2.14 3.39 -1.22
CA LEU A 172 -2.78 2.18 -1.71
C LEU A 172 -1.75 1.07 -1.83
N LYS A 173 -2.06 -0.12 -1.30
CA LYS A 173 -1.22 -1.31 -1.49
C LYS A 173 -1.80 -2.20 -2.57
N GLU A 174 -1.03 -2.50 -3.61
CA GLU A 174 -1.47 -3.37 -4.71
C GLU A 174 -0.47 -4.47 -5.03
N VAL A 175 -1.00 -5.63 -5.42
CA VAL A 175 -0.21 -6.86 -5.67
C VAL A 175 -0.41 -7.45 -7.08
N ARG A 176 -1.25 -6.81 -7.90
CA ARG A 176 -1.72 -7.30 -9.22
C ARG A 176 -1.26 -6.43 -10.40
N PHE A 177 -0.24 -5.61 -10.21
CA PHE A 177 0.40 -4.85 -11.30
C PHE A 177 1.69 -5.56 -11.73
N PHE A 178 1.66 -6.15 -12.93
CA PHE A 178 2.79 -6.96 -13.46
C PHE A 178 3.61 -6.26 -14.54
N ASN A 179 3.26 -5.02 -14.89
CA ASN A 179 4.03 -4.23 -15.84
C ASN A 179 3.87 -2.73 -15.54
N LEU A 180 4.84 -1.94 -16.01
CA LEU A 180 4.81 -0.49 -15.81
C LEU A 180 3.82 0.21 -16.75
N GLN A 181 3.43 -0.39 -17.87
CA GLN A 181 2.53 0.25 -18.84
C GLN A 181 1.20 0.68 -18.19
N SER A 182 0.69 -0.10 -17.24
CA SER A 182 -0.52 0.22 -16.47
C SER A 182 -0.33 1.39 -15.50
N LEU A 183 0.90 1.60 -15.01
CA LEU A 183 1.24 2.61 -14.00
C LEU A 183 1.75 3.91 -14.62
N TYR A 184 2.33 3.85 -15.82
CA TYR A 184 2.93 5.00 -16.49
C TYR A 184 1.97 6.18 -16.69
N PRO A 185 0.68 5.98 -17.07
CA PRO A 185 -0.27 7.09 -17.13
C PRO A 185 -0.52 7.74 -15.77
N LEU A 186 -0.50 6.97 -14.66
CA LEU A 186 -0.70 7.51 -13.32
C LEU A 186 0.49 8.36 -12.87
N LEU A 187 1.72 7.94 -13.21
CA LEU A 187 2.94 8.70 -12.93
C LEU A 187 2.99 10.06 -13.65
N LYS A 188 2.32 10.16 -14.80
CA LYS A 188 2.24 11.38 -15.62
C LYS A 188 1.01 12.25 -15.35
N ASP A 189 0.07 11.77 -14.54
CA ASP A 189 -1.16 12.48 -14.28
C ASP A 189 -0.90 13.75 -13.43
N PRO A 190 -1.20 14.96 -13.92
CA PRO A 190 -0.95 16.19 -13.19
C PRO A 190 -1.81 16.37 -11.93
N SER A 191 -2.91 15.63 -11.81
CA SER A 191 -3.74 15.58 -10.61
C SER A 191 -3.16 14.69 -9.50
N LEU A 192 -2.14 13.87 -9.82
CA LEU A 192 -1.52 12.95 -8.88
C LEU A 192 -0.08 13.33 -8.55
N ASN A 193 0.18 13.56 -7.27
CA ASN A 193 1.54 13.53 -6.70
C ASN A 193 1.97 12.09 -6.36
N LEU A 194 2.07 11.23 -7.37
CA LEU A 194 2.28 9.80 -7.18
C LEU A 194 3.76 9.43 -6.94
N HIS A 195 4.00 8.72 -5.85
CA HIS A 195 5.24 8.01 -5.51
C HIS A 195 4.98 6.50 -5.48
N ILE A 196 5.92 5.70 -5.97
CA ILE A 196 5.82 4.24 -5.97
C ILE A 196 6.88 3.68 -5.03
N VAL A 197 6.43 2.98 -3.98
CA VAL A 197 7.29 2.15 -3.14
C VAL A 197 7.15 0.71 -3.64
N HIS A 198 8.11 0.26 -4.45
CA HIS A 198 8.11 -1.08 -5.02
C HIS A 198 8.85 -2.04 -4.08
N LEU A 199 8.10 -2.95 -3.45
CA LEU A 199 8.65 -3.99 -2.59
C LEU A 199 8.96 -5.26 -3.40
N VAL A 200 10.21 -5.71 -3.31
CA VAL A 200 10.65 -7.03 -3.79
C VAL A 200 11.09 -7.90 -2.62
N ARG A 201 10.99 -9.21 -2.79
CA ARG A 201 11.41 -10.20 -1.79
C ARG A 201 12.14 -11.35 -2.49
N ASP A 202 13.01 -12.06 -1.77
CA ASP A 202 13.67 -13.25 -2.28
C ASP A 202 12.64 -14.24 -2.85
N PRO A 203 12.71 -14.60 -4.15
CA PRO A 203 11.71 -15.45 -4.77
C PRO A 203 11.63 -16.82 -4.10
N ARG A 204 12.70 -17.31 -3.45
CA ARG A 204 12.70 -18.57 -2.68
C ARG A 204 11.83 -18.46 -1.43
N ALA A 205 11.86 -17.30 -0.77
CA ALA A 205 10.98 -17.00 0.37
C ALA A 205 9.51 -16.85 -0.08
N VAL A 206 9.27 -16.17 -1.20
CA VAL A 206 7.94 -16.03 -1.80
C VAL A 206 7.36 -17.39 -2.17
N PHE A 207 8.12 -18.22 -2.89
CA PHE A 207 7.71 -19.55 -3.32
C PHE A 207 7.31 -20.45 -2.15
N ARG A 208 8.16 -20.55 -1.11
CA ARG A 208 7.83 -21.27 0.13
C ARG A 208 6.51 -20.79 0.73
N SER A 209 6.33 -19.47 0.77
CA SER A 209 5.15 -18.89 1.37
C SER A 209 3.89 -19.19 0.56
N ARG A 210 3.99 -19.18 -0.79
CA ARG A 210 2.91 -19.55 -1.70
C ARG A 210 2.54 -21.03 -1.59
N GLU A 211 3.51 -21.95 -1.43
CA GLU A 211 3.21 -23.39 -1.24
C GLU A 211 2.31 -23.63 -0.01
N ARG A 212 2.48 -22.83 1.04
CA ARG A 212 1.66 -22.90 2.26
C ARG A 212 0.28 -22.25 2.12
N THR A 213 0.07 -21.43 1.10
CA THR A 213 -1.19 -20.70 0.85
C THR A 213 -1.75 -21.01 -0.54
N LYS A 214 -1.51 -22.23 -1.05
CA LYS A 214 -1.95 -22.63 -2.41
C LYS A 214 -3.45 -22.46 -2.59
N GLY A 215 -4.24 -22.86 -1.58
CA GLY A 215 -5.71 -22.73 -1.60
C GLY A 215 -6.17 -21.27 -1.65
N ASP A 216 -5.62 -20.43 -0.77
CA ASP A 216 -5.99 -19.01 -0.69
C ASP A 216 -5.64 -18.22 -1.97
N LEU A 217 -4.55 -18.62 -2.65
CA LEU A 217 -4.03 -17.94 -3.84
C LEU A 217 -4.43 -18.63 -5.16
N MET A 218 -5.45 -19.49 -5.15
CA MET A 218 -5.87 -20.22 -6.35
C MET A 218 -6.29 -19.26 -7.47
N ILE A 219 -7.17 -18.30 -7.17
CA ILE A 219 -7.63 -17.28 -8.13
C ILE A 219 -6.46 -16.42 -8.60
N ASP A 220 -5.61 -15.98 -7.67
CA ASP A 220 -4.45 -15.15 -7.99
C ASP A 220 -3.46 -15.88 -8.91
N SER A 221 -3.24 -17.18 -8.68
CA SER A 221 -2.38 -18.01 -9.54
C SER A 221 -2.97 -18.16 -10.94
N ARG A 222 -4.29 -18.32 -11.06
CA ARG A 222 -5.00 -18.32 -12.35
C ARG A 222 -4.84 -16.98 -13.08
N ILE A 223 -5.01 -15.86 -12.40
CA ILE A 223 -4.84 -14.52 -12.99
C ILE A 223 -3.42 -14.35 -13.57
N VAL A 224 -2.40 -14.86 -12.87
CA VAL A 224 -1.00 -14.84 -13.31
C VAL A 224 -0.75 -15.77 -14.50
N MET A 225 -1.30 -16.99 -14.47
CA MET A 225 -1.10 -17.97 -15.53
C MET A 225 -1.90 -17.65 -16.81
N GLY A 226 -3.07 -17.02 -16.65
CA GLY A 226 -4.01 -16.75 -17.72
C GLY A 226 -4.30 -18.01 -18.54
N GLN A 227 -4.20 -17.89 -19.87
CA GLN A 227 -4.45 -18.98 -20.80
C GLN A 227 -3.48 -20.17 -20.69
N HIS A 228 -2.36 -20.01 -19.97
CA HIS A 228 -1.37 -21.08 -19.79
C HIS A 228 -1.78 -22.08 -18.69
N GLU A 229 -2.77 -21.78 -17.84
CA GLU A 229 -3.21 -22.66 -16.74
C GLU A 229 -3.50 -24.09 -17.25
N HIS A 230 -4.27 -24.22 -18.34
CA HIS A 230 -4.66 -25.52 -18.91
C HIS A 230 -3.56 -26.23 -19.72
N LYS A 231 -2.46 -25.54 -20.05
CA LYS A 231 -1.35 -26.08 -20.84
C LYS A 231 -0.21 -26.62 -19.97
N LEU A 232 -0.18 -26.22 -18.70
CA LEU A 232 0.88 -26.55 -17.76
C LEU A 232 0.50 -27.77 -16.93
N LYS A 233 1.45 -28.67 -16.70
CA LYS A 233 1.31 -29.71 -15.69
C LYS A 233 1.20 -29.06 -14.30
N GLU A 234 0.43 -29.67 -13.41
CA GLU A 234 0.20 -29.11 -12.06
C GLU A 234 1.51 -28.85 -11.29
N GLU A 235 2.51 -29.73 -11.45
CA GLU A 235 3.84 -29.61 -10.85
C GLU A 235 4.66 -28.42 -11.38
N ASP A 236 4.35 -27.93 -12.58
CA ASP A 236 5.04 -26.83 -13.25
C ASP A 236 4.41 -25.47 -12.94
N GLN A 237 3.12 -25.45 -12.61
CA GLN A 237 2.34 -24.22 -12.38
C GLN A 237 2.98 -23.28 -11.33
N PRO A 238 3.43 -23.74 -10.14
CA PRO A 238 4.05 -22.85 -9.16
C PRO A 238 5.33 -22.17 -9.66
N TYR A 239 6.11 -22.86 -10.49
CA TYR A 239 7.35 -22.33 -11.06
C TYR A 239 7.05 -21.32 -12.17
N TYR A 240 6.05 -21.60 -13.01
CA TYR A 240 5.59 -20.65 -14.03
C TYR A 240 5.06 -19.36 -13.39
N VAL A 241 4.24 -19.46 -12.35
CA VAL A 241 3.77 -18.29 -11.59
C VAL A 241 4.94 -17.48 -11.05
N MET A 242 5.95 -18.12 -10.47
CA MET A 242 7.14 -17.42 -10.00
C MET A 242 7.94 -16.78 -11.13
N GLN A 243 8.07 -17.45 -12.28
CA GLN A 243 8.73 -16.89 -13.46
C GLN A 243 8.06 -15.58 -13.89
N VAL A 244 6.72 -15.55 -13.99
CA VAL A 244 5.96 -14.34 -14.33
C VAL A 244 6.16 -13.23 -13.29
N ILE A 245 6.10 -13.57 -11.99
CA ILE A 245 6.32 -12.59 -10.90
C ILE A 245 7.75 -12.03 -10.96
N CYS A 246 8.77 -12.88 -11.07
CA CYS A 246 10.17 -12.49 -11.15
C CYS A 246 10.42 -11.60 -12.37
N GLN A 247 9.89 -11.99 -13.52
CA GLN A 247 9.99 -11.22 -14.76
C GLN A 247 9.29 -9.86 -14.64
N SER A 248 8.11 -9.79 -14.01
CA SER A 248 7.44 -8.50 -13.80
C SER A 248 8.25 -7.53 -12.95
N HIS A 249 8.89 -8.00 -11.87
CA HIS A 249 9.73 -7.14 -11.04
C HIS A 249 10.93 -6.62 -11.82
N LEU A 250 11.56 -7.49 -12.64
CA LEU A 250 12.67 -7.14 -13.53
C LEU A 250 12.26 -6.08 -14.55
N GLU A 251 11.13 -6.28 -15.24
CA GLU A 251 10.62 -5.38 -16.27
C GLU A 251 10.21 -4.03 -15.73
N ILE A 252 9.48 -3.99 -14.61
CA ILE A 252 9.08 -2.74 -13.94
C ILE A 252 10.33 -1.94 -13.58
N TYR A 253 11.32 -2.56 -12.94
CA TYR A 253 12.54 -1.86 -12.56
C TYR A 253 13.30 -1.33 -13.78
N LYS A 254 13.57 -2.17 -14.78
CA LYS A 254 14.27 -1.76 -16.02
C LYS A 254 13.54 -0.63 -16.74
N THR A 255 12.21 -0.68 -16.79
CA THR A 255 11.41 0.37 -17.44
C THR A 255 11.47 1.67 -16.66
N ILE A 256 11.44 1.64 -15.32
CA ILE A 256 11.63 2.86 -14.51
C ILE A 256 12.99 3.49 -14.81
N GLN A 257 14.06 2.68 -14.88
CA GLN A 257 15.41 3.19 -15.16
C GLN A 257 15.56 3.86 -16.53
N SER A 258 14.66 3.58 -17.49
CA SER A 258 14.65 4.25 -18.80
C SER A 258 13.76 5.50 -18.86
N LEU A 259 13.03 5.83 -17.80
CA LEU A 259 12.18 7.03 -17.76
C LEU A 259 12.99 8.31 -17.52
N PRO A 260 12.43 9.50 -17.80
CA PRO A 260 13.05 10.77 -17.41
C PRO A 260 13.34 10.84 -15.90
N LYS A 261 14.43 11.52 -15.51
CA LYS A 261 14.90 11.62 -14.11
C LYS A 261 13.78 11.99 -13.13
N ALA A 262 12.95 12.97 -13.49
CA ALA A 262 11.81 13.41 -12.66
C ALA A 262 10.77 12.30 -12.36
N LEU A 263 10.63 11.28 -13.21
CA LEU A 263 9.79 10.12 -12.93
C LEU A 263 10.54 9.03 -12.17
N GLN A 264 11.86 8.91 -12.36
CA GLN A 264 12.70 7.99 -11.58
C GLN A 264 12.72 8.39 -10.10
N GLU A 265 12.78 9.69 -9.81
CA GLU A 265 12.73 10.25 -8.45
C GLU A 265 11.39 9.99 -7.74
N ARG A 266 10.35 9.59 -8.47
CA ARG A 266 9.05 9.16 -7.93
C ARG A 266 8.98 7.67 -7.64
N TYR A 267 10.08 6.93 -7.72
CA TYR A 267 10.12 5.49 -7.51
C TYR A 267 11.23 5.09 -6.53
N LEU A 268 10.83 4.33 -5.50
CA LEU A 268 11.73 3.73 -4.52
C LEU A 268 11.58 2.21 -4.56
N LEU A 269 12.66 1.50 -4.87
CA LEU A 269 12.69 0.04 -4.77
C LEU A 269 13.24 -0.37 -3.39
N VAL A 270 12.49 -1.22 -2.71
CA VAL A 270 12.76 -1.71 -1.36
C VAL A 270 12.85 -3.23 -1.39
N ARG A 271 13.94 -3.77 -0.83
CA ARG A 271 14.11 -5.21 -0.66
C ARG A 271 13.66 -5.61 0.75
N TYR A 272 12.73 -6.56 0.82
CA TYR A 272 12.12 -7.03 2.07
C TYR A 272 13.17 -7.48 3.10
N GLU A 273 14.23 -8.15 2.64
CA GLU A 273 15.29 -8.65 3.50
C GLU A 273 16.11 -7.52 4.15
N ASP A 274 16.33 -6.41 3.44
CA ASP A 274 16.97 -5.22 4.03
C ASP A 274 16.03 -4.55 5.03
N LEU A 275 14.73 -4.48 4.70
CA LEU A 275 13.70 -3.97 5.59
C LEU A 275 13.66 -4.75 6.92
N VAL A 276 13.64 -6.09 6.89
CA VAL A 276 13.58 -6.85 8.15
C VAL A 276 14.92 -6.92 8.90
N ARG A 277 16.06 -6.70 8.22
CA ARG A 277 17.37 -6.56 8.87
C ARG A 277 17.50 -5.23 9.61
N ALA A 278 16.97 -4.14 9.05
CA ALA A 278 17.05 -2.80 9.60
C ALA A 278 15.69 -2.05 9.55
N PRO A 279 14.68 -2.51 10.31
CA PRO A 279 13.29 -2.10 10.12
C PRO A 279 13.04 -0.62 10.39
N VAL A 280 13.65 -0.07 11.44
CA VAL A 280 13.53 1.36 11.75
C VAL A 280 14.20 2.19 10.65
N ALA A 281 15.44 1.89 10.27
CA ALA A 281 16.17 2.67 9.26
C ALA A 281 15.50 2.62 7.87
N GLN A 282 15.05 1.44 7.43
CA GLN A 282 14.38 1.30 6.13
C GLN A 282 12.98 1.93 6.14
N THR A 283 12.28 1.95 7.28
CA THR A 283 11.02 2.70 7.40
C THR A 283 11.26 4.20 7.35
N SER A 284 12.29 4.71 8.02
CA SER A 284 12.70 6.12 7.94
C SER A 284 12.93 6.54 6.49
N ARG A 285 13.72 5.75 5.74
CA ARG A 285 13.98 5.99 4.33
C ARG A 285 12.70 6.03 3.47
N MET A 286 11.75 5.13 3.73
CA MET A 286 10.47 5.13 3.01
C MET A 286 9.62 6.36 3.35
N TYR A 287 9.65 6.82 4.61
CA TYR A 287 8.91 8.00 5.05
C TYR A 287 9.51 9.29 4.50
N GLU A 288 10.83 9.43 4.58
CA GLU A 288 11.58 10.55 3.98
C GLU A 288 11.29 10.67 2.48
N PHE A 289 11.28 9.54 1.76
CA PHE A 289 10.98 9.49 0.33
C PHE A 289 9.59 10.05 -0.04
N VAL A 290 8.59 9.92 0.86
CA VAL A 290 7.24 10.42 0.60
C VAL A 290 6.89 11.68 1.41
N GLY A 291 7.84 12.24 2.17
CA GLY A 291 7.62 13.44 2.99
C GLY A 291 6.81 13.22 4.27
N LEU A 292 6.85 12.03 4.85
CA LEU A 292 6.24 11.72 6.15
C LEU A 292 7.24 11.89 7.30
N GLU A 293 6.76 12.37 8.45
CA GLU A 293 7.54 12.42 9.68
C GLU A 293 7.55 11.04 10.37
N PHE A 294 8.73 10.55 10.79
CA PHE A 294 8.79 9.28 11.50
C PHE A 294 8.65 9.45 13.02
N LEU A 295 7.40 9.46 13.49
CA LEU A 295 7.08 9.72 14.89
C LEU A 295 7.66 8.68 15.87
N PRO A 296 8.12 9.07 17.08
CA PRO A 296 8.77 8.16 18.03
C PRO A 296 7.96 6.92 18.41
N HIS A 297 6.64 7.06 18.54
CA HIS A 297 5.76 5.92 18.86
C HIS A 297 5.70 4.91 17.70
N LEU A 298 5.73 5.38 16.45
CA LEU A 298 5.80 4.52 15.27
C LEU A 298 7.15 3.82 15.17
N GLN A 299 8.26 4.51 15.46
CA GLN A 299 9.59 3.88 15.51
C GLN A 299 9.62 2.71 16.50
N THR A 300 9.03 2.91 17.68
CA THR A 300 8.90 1.89 18.73
C THR A 300 8.01 0.74 18.26
N TRP A 301 6.86 1.03 17.64
CA TRP A 301 5.97 0.01 17.10
C TRP A 301 6.63 -0.84 16.00
N VAL A 302 7.35 -0.21 15.06
CA VAL A 302 8.11 -0.88 13.98
C VAL A 302 9.18 -1.81 14.56
N HIS A 303 9.89 -1.37 15.59
CA HIS A 303 10.87 -2.20 16.28
C HIS A 303 10.21 -3.45 16.90
N ASN A 304 9.07 -3.28 17.57
CA ASN A 304 8.40 -4.36 18.29
C ASN A 304 7.72 -5.37 17.36
N ILE A 305 7.04 -4.91 16.30
CA ILE A 305 6.31 -5.80 15.39
C ILE A 305 7.25 -6.73 14.58
N THR A 306 8.51 -6.34 14.38
CA THR A 306 9.51 -7.13 13.64
C THR A 306 10.34 -8.07 14.52
N ARG A 307 10.22 -7.94 15.85
CA ARG A 307 10.94 -8.72 16.86
C ARG A 307 10.01 -9.57 17.75
N GLY A 308 8.82 -9.89 17.23
CA GLY A 308 7.92 -10.81 17.90
C GLY A 308 8.50 -12.24 17.97
N LYS A 309 7.80 -13.13 18.68
CA LYS A 309 8.21 -14.54 18.79
C LYS A 309 7.54 -15.39 17.70
N GLY A 310 8.29 -16.35 17.17
CA GLY A 310 7.76 -17.37 16.25
C GLY A 310 7.59 -16.90 14.80
N MET A 311 7.02 -17.80 13.98
CA MET A 311 6.77 -17.56 12.55
C MET A 311 5.39 -16.93 12.26
N GLY A 312 4.57 -16.82 13.30
CA GLY A 312 3.18 -16.39 13.32
C GLY A 312 2.18 -17.34 12.66
N ASP A 313 0.93 -17.26 13.12
CA ASP A 313 -0.02 -18.38 13.04
C ASP A 313 -0.87 -18.40 11.76
N HIS A 314 -1.09 -17.23 11.15
CA HIS A 314 -1.93 -17.10 9.94
C HIS A 314 -1.20 -16.37 8.82
N ALA A 315 -1.33 -16.84 7.58
CA ALA A 315 -0.49 -16.36 6.49
C ALA A 315 -0.68 -14.87 6.14
N PHE A 316 -1.88 -14.31 6.35
CA PHE A 316 -2.23 -12.94 5.93
C PHE A 316 -2.33 -11.94 7.08
N GLN A 317 -2.04 -12.35 8.30
CA GLN A 317 -2.04 -11.45 9.46
C GLN A 317 -0.70 -10.74 9.62
N THR A 318 -0.75 -9.47 10.00
CA THR A 318 0.40 -8.61 10.31
C THR A 318 0.58 -8.49 11.82
N ASN A 319 0.68 -9.61 12.53
CA ASN A 319 1.05 -9.65 13.94
C ASN A 319 2.57 -9.68 14.12
N ALA A 320 3.02 -9.40 15.35
CA ALA A 320 4.44 -9.39 15.67
C ALA A 320 5.06 -10.78 15.48
N ARG A 321 6.19 -10.86 14.77
CA ARG A 321 6.90 -12.11 14.44
C ARG A 321 8.41 -11.86 14.38
N ASP A 322 9.18 -12.94 14.38
CA ASP A 322 10.61 -12.87 14.08
C ASP A 322 10.79 -12.71 12.56
N ALA A 323 10.77 -11.47 12.10
CA ALA A 323 10.74 -11.15 10.67
C ALA A 323 12.02 -11.61 9.94
N LEU A 324 13.17 -11.56 10.64
CA LEU A 324 14.45 -12.02 10.09
C LEU A 324 14.43 -13.53 9.88
N ASN A 325 14.04 -14.30 10.90
CA ASN A 325 13.94 -15.75 10.79
C ASN A 325 12.91 -16.17 9.72
N VAL A 326 11.75 -15.50 9.68
CA VAL A 326 10.72 -15.73 8.65
C VAL A 326 11.26 -15.46 7.23
N SER A 327 12.10 -14.44 7.04
CA SER A 327 12.70 -14.13 5.74
C SER A 327 13.61 -15.25 5.22
N GLN A 328 14.30 -15.95 6.11
CA GLN A 328 15.25 -17.01 5.77
C GLN A 328 14.63 -18.41 5.79
N ALA A 329 13.36 -18.56 6.18
CA ALA A 329 12.78 -19.87 6.46
C ALA A 329 12.71 -20.84 5.28
N TRP A 330 12.89 -20.34 4.05
CA TRP A 330 13.04 -21.18 2.86
C TRP A 330 14.32 -22.01 2.89
N ARG A 331 15.38 -21.52 3.54
CA ARG A 331 16.69 -22.16 3.63
C ARG A 331 16.59 -23.54 4.25
N TRP A 332 15.76 -23.73 5.27
CA TRP A 332 15.59 -25.04 5.92
C TRP A 332 14.26 -25.75 5.65
N SER A 333 13.28 -25.11 5.02
CA SER A 333 11.98 -25.76 4.79
C SER A 333 11.78 -26.30 3.38
N LEU A 334 12.52 -25.78 2.39
CA LEU A 334 12.40 -26.24 1.01
C LEU A 334 13.47 -27.29 0.69
N PRO A 335 13.13 -28.37 -0.02
CA PRO A 335 14.13 -29.25 -0.65
C PRO A 335 15.01 -28.47 -1.63
N TYR A 336 16.29 -28.82 -1.71
CA TYR A 336 17.25 -28.13 -2.56
C TYR A 336 16.89 -28.23 -4.05
N GLU A 337 16.29 -29.34 -4.49
CA GLU A 337 15.85 -29.53 -5.87
C GLU A 337 14.81 -28.49 -6.29
N LYS A 338 13.85 -28.18 -5.40
CA LYS A 338 12.85 -27.13 -5.63
C LYS A 338 13.51 -25.76 -5.69
N VAL A 339 14.44 -25.48 -4.78
CA VAL A 339 15.21 -24.21 -4.76
C VAL A 339 16.02 -24.05 -6.05
N SER A 340 16.74 -25.08 -6.46
CA SER A 340 17.54 -25.10 -7.68
C SER A 340 16.68 -24.86 -8.91
N ARG A 341 15.53 -25.53 -9.01
CA ARG A 341 14.57 -25.33 -10.11
C ARG A 341 14.00 -23.90 -10.13
N LEU A 342 13.63 -23.35 -8.98
CA LEU A 342 13.15 -21.98 -8.86
C LEU A 342 14.22 -20.95 -9.22
N GLN A 343 15.47 -21.16 -8.80
CA GLN A 343 16.60 -20.30 -9.16
C GLN A 343 16.84 -20.27 -10.67
N LYS A 344 16.58 -21.36 -11.40
CA LYS A 344 16.62 -21.35 -12.87
C LYS A 344 15.49 -20.49 -13.46
N ALA A 345 14.29 -20.54 -12.88
CA ALA A 345 13.15 -19.76 -13.35
C ALA A 345 13.25 -18.26 -13.05
N CYS A 346 13.90 -17.87 -11.94
CA CYS A 346 13.99 -16.50 -11.46
C CYS A 346 15.40 -15.88 -11.51
N GLY A 347 16.37 -16.55 -12.15
CA GLY A 347 17.80 -16.21 -12.04
C GLY A 347 18.13 -14.77 -12.44
N ASP A 348 17.55 -14.28 -13.54
CA ASP A 348 17.82 -12.90 -13.99
C ASP A 348 17.31 -11.86 -13.01
N ALA A 349 16.10 -12.07 -12.48
CA ALA A 349 15.53 -11.21 -11.44
C ALA A 349 16.34 -11.30 -10.14
N MET A 350 16.79 -12.49 -9.77
CA MET A 350 17.64 -12.70 -8.60
C MET A 350 18.95 -11.92 -8.72
N ASN A 351 19.64 -12.04 -9.85
CA ASN A 351 20.89 -11.34 -10.11
C ASN A 351 20.72 -9.81 -10.07
N LEU A 352 19.68 -9.28 -10.72
CA LEU A 352 19.40 -7.85 -10.75
C LEU A 352 19.04 -7.30 -9.35
N LEU A 353 18.19 -8.01 -8.61
CA LEU A 353 17.66 -7.57 -7.31
C LEU A 353 18.59 -7.93 -6.13
N GLY A 354 19.78 -8.47 -6.44
CA GLY A 354 20.84 -8.73 -5.48
C GLY A 354 20.65 -9.96 -4.60
N TYR A 355 19.98 -11.00 -5.09
CA TYR A 355 19.85 -12.29 -4.42
C TYR A 355 20.86 -13.30 -5.00
N ARG A 356 21.83 -13.71 -4.17
CA ARG A 356 22.83 -14.71 -4.55
C ARG A 356 22.21 -16.10 -4.61
N HIS A 357 22.61 -16.85 -5.63
CA HIS A 357 22.25 -18.25 -5.80
C HIS A 357 22.98 -19.14 -4.78
N VAL A 358 22.29 -20.18 -4.31
CA VAL A 358 22.90 -21.30 -3.60
C VAL A 358 23.19 -22.43 -4.58
N ARG A 359 24.36 -23.06 -4.48
CA ARG A 359 24.87 -24.08 -5.40
C ARG A 359 24.82 -25.50 -4.85
N SER A 360 24.51 -25.65 -3.56
CA SER A 360 24.36 -26.93 -2.89
C SER A 360 23.35 -26.83 -1.75
N GLU A 361 22.86 -27.97 -1.27
CA GLU A 361 22.06 -28.01 -0.04
C GLU A 361 22.85 -27.45 1.15
N GLN A 362 24.16 -27.69 1.23
CA GLN A 362 24.99 -27.17 2.31
C GLN A 362 25.01 -25.63 2.32
N GLU A 363 25.19 -24.98 1.16
CA GLU A 363 25.09 -23.52 1.05
C GLU A 363 23.68 -23.00 1.37
N GLN A 364 22.65 -23.74 0.94
CA GLN A 364 21.27 -23.41 1.26
C GLN A 364 21.04 -23.38 2.78
N ARG A 365 21.47 -24.42 3.50
CA ARG A 365 21.24 -24.60 4.94
C ARG A 365 22.13 -23.71 5.81
N ASN A 366 23.25 -23.22 5.28
CA ASN A 366 24.19 -22.38 6.03
C ASN A 366 23.63 -20.95 6.26
N LEU A 367 23.02 -20.70 7.42
CA LEU A 367 22.46 -19.39 7.78
C LEU A 367 23.52 -18.27 7.94
N LEU A 368 24.79 -18.63 8.11
CA LEU A 368 25.89 -17.65 8.19
C LEU A 368 26.31 -17.13 6.81
N LEU A 369 25.96 -17.83 5.73
CA LEU A 369 26.24 -17.38 4.37
C LEU A 369 25.28 -16.25 4.00
N ASP A 370 25.81 -15.03 3.79
CA ASP A 370 25.01 -13.91 3.31
C ASP A 370 24.69 -14.06 1.81
N LEU A 371 23.39 -14.23 1.53
CA LEU A 371 22.85 -14.38 0.19
C LEU A 371 22.34 -13.07 -0.41
N LEU A 372 22.57 -11.94 0.27
CA LEU A 372 22.30 -10.63 -0.29
C LEU A 372 23.60 -10.02 -0.81
N SER A 373 23.58 -9.48 -2.02
CA SER A 373 24.63 -8.56 -2.45
C SER A 373 24.37 -7.17 -1.87
N THR A 374 25.45 -6.43 -1.64
CA THR A 374 25.40 -4.99 -1.41
C THR A 374 24.83 -4.35 -2.67
N TRP A 375 23.63 -3.80 -2.53
CA TRP A 375 22.97 -3.10 -3.61
C TRP A 375 23.20 -1.62 -3.37
N THR A 376 24.18 -1.04 -4.06
CA THR A 376 24.15 0.40 -4.31
C THR A 376 23.07 0.63 -5.34
N VAL A 377 21.87 1.01 -4.90
CA VAL A 377 21.04 1.89 -5.73
C VAL A 377 21.99 3.04 -6.08
N PRO A 378 22.28 3.33 -7.36
CA PRO A 378 23.13 4.45 -7.69
C PRO A 378 22.64 5.64 -6.88
N GLU A 379 23.49 6.16 -5.99
CA GLU A 379 23.13 7.28 -5.15
C GLU A 379 22.55 8.35 -6.07
N GLN A 380 21.27 8.66 -5.87
CA GLN A 380 20.66 9.82 -6.48
C GLN A 380 21.32 11.02 -5.80
N ASN A 381 22.51 11.37 -6.28
CA ASN A 381 23.26 12.53 -5.79
C ASN A 381 22.36 13.76 -5.93
N HIS A 382 22.24 14.43 -4.78
CA HIS A 382 21.40 15.58 -4.47
C HIS A 382 21.42 16.70 -5.51
#